data_AF-A0A8J3N7B8-F1
#
_entry.id   AF-A0A8J3N7B8-F1
#
_cell.length_a   1.000
_cell.length_b   1.000
_cell.length_c   1.000
_cell.angle_alpha   90.00
_cell.angle_beta   90.00
_cell.angle_gamma   90.00
#
_symmetry.space_group_name_H-M   'P 1'
#
loop_
_entity.id
_entity.type
_entity.pdbx_description
1 polymer ?
#
loop_
_entity_poly.entity_id
_entity_poly.type
_entity_poly.pdbx_seq_one_letter_code
_entity_poly.pdbx_strand_id
1 'polypeptide(L)' 'MEEEKKQPAPLSEEEKAEQERKKRAEEHFVEGVLTRGEAAKPQQGKLPPGATHEIVEEKEGEQPKIRRRRFSTTGE' A
#
# COMPACT_ATOMS: atom_id res chain seq x y z
N MET A 1 -27.26 -22.49 -9.39
CA MET A 1 -25.79 -22.53 -9.30
C MET A 1 -25.42 -21.65 -8.12
N GLU A 2 -25.48 -22.23 -6.92
CA GLU A 2 -24.93 -21.57 -5.74
C GLU A 2 -23.42 -21.66 -5.84
N GLU A 3 -22.75 -20.53 -5.99
CA GLU A 3 -21.32 -20.43 -5.78
C GLU A 3 -21.05 -20.75 -4.30
N GLU A 4 -20.71 -22.01 -4.06
CA GLU A 4 -20.16 -22.51 -2.81
C GLU A 4 -18.92 -21.65 -2.50
N LYS A 5 -19.10 -20.66 -1.62
CA LYS A 5 -18.01 -19.85 -1.06
C LYS A 5 -17.10 -20.78 -0.28
N LYS A 6 -16.17 -21.41 -1.00
CA LYS A 6 -15.11 -22.25 -0.46
C LYS A 6 -14.31 -21.36 0.49
N GLN A 7 -14.59 -21.48 1.78
CA GLN A 7 -13.86 -20.76 2.81
C GLN A 7 -12.37 -21.09 2.62
N PRO A 8 -11.48 -20.08 2.55
CA PRO A 8 -10.05 -20.37 2.50
C PRO A 8 -9.73 -21.20 3.75
N ALA A 9 -8.94 -22.27 3.56
CA ALA A 9 -8.47 -23.10 4.67
C ALA A 9 -7.91 -22.19 5.79
N PRO A 10 -8.10 -22.54 7.06
CA PRO A 10 -7.52 -21.76 8.15
C PRO A 10 -6.00 -21.69 7.93
N LEU A 11 -5.50 -20.47 7.73
CA LEU A 11 -4.07 -20.19 7.59
C LEU A 11 -3.31 -20.88 8.73
N SER A 12 -2.21 -21.55 8.42
CA SER A 12 -1.37 -22.18 9.42
C SER A 12 -0.85 -21.15 10.44
N GLU A 13 -0.44 -21.58 11.63
CA GLU A 13 0.15 -20.68 12.63
C GLU A 13 1.38 -19.95 12.09
N GLU A 14 2.14 -20.61 11.20
CA GLU A 14 3.29 -20.02 10.50
C GLU A 14 2.87 -18.92 9.51
N GLU A 15 1.80 -19.15 8.73
CA GLU A 15 1.26 -18.16 7.80
C GLU A 15 0.71 -16.94 8.53
N LYS A 16 0.05 -17.13 9.69
CA LYS A 16 -0.43 -16.03 10.53
C LYS A 16 0.72 -15.18 11.05
N ALA A 17 1.77 -15.81 11.57
CA ALA A 17 2.96 -15.09 12.06
C ALA A 17 3.66 -14.32 10.93
N GLU A 18 3.71 -14.87 9.71
CA GLU A 18 4.26 -14.17 8.54
C GLU A 18 3.40 -12.97 8.15
N GLN A 19 2.07 -13.11 8.15
CA GLN A 19 1.16 -11.99 7.86
C GLN A 19 1.29 -10.87 8.89
N GLU A 20 1.38 -11.18 10.18
CA GLU A 20 1.60 -10.17 11.22
C GLU A 20 2.94 -9.44 11.03
N ARG A 21 4.01 -10.16 10.68
CA ARG A 21 5.31 -9.55 10.38
C ARG A 21 5.23 -8.63 9.15
N LYS A 22 4.59 -9.09 8.08
CA LYS A 22 4.37 -8.30 6.85
C LYS A 22 3.57 -7.04 7.16
N LYS A 23 2.51 -7.15 7.96
CA LYS A 23 1.69 -6.02 8.37
C LYS A 23 2.50 -4.99 9.13
N ARG A 24 3.26 -5.39 10.16
CA ARG A 24 4.12 -4.47 10.91
C ARG A 24 5.17 -3.79 10.02
N ALA A 25 5.79 -4.56 9.12
CA ALA A 25 6.77 -4.01 8.18
C ALA A 25 6.13 -3.01 7.21
N GLU A 26 4.92 -3.28 6.73
CA GLU A 26 4.14 -2.36 5.90
C GLU A 26 3.79 -1.08 6.66
N GLU A 27 3.33 -1.20 7.91
CA GLU A 27 2.99 -0.06 8.77
C GLU A 27 4.19 0.87 8.98
N HIS A 28 5.35 0.32 9.34
CA HIS A 28 6.58 1.11 9.49
C HIS A 28 7.04 1.73 8.17
N PHE A 29 6.85 1.03 7.05
CA PHE A 29 7.18 1.54 5.73
C PHE A 29 6.30 2.74 5.36
N VAL A 30 4.98 2.60 5.48
CA VAL A 30 4.02 3.66 5.16
C VAL A 30 4.25 4.89 6.06
N GLU A 31 4.40 4.68 7.37
CA GLU A 31 4.75 5.74 8.32
C GLU A 31 6.01 6.49 7.87
N GLY A 32 7.09 5.77 7.59
CA GLY A 32 8.35 6.39 7.16
C GLY A 32 8.22 7.18 5.85
N VAL A 33 7.48 6.67 4.87
CA VAL A 33 7.24 7.36 3.59
C VAL A 33 6.43 8.65 3.80
N LEU A 34 5.41 8.62 4.67
CA LEU A 34 4.60 9.80 4.99
C LEU A 34 5.43 10.84 5.75
N THR A 35 6.18 10.44 6.77
CA THR A 35 7.02 11.35 7.56
C THR A 35 8.06 12.06 6.70
N ARG A 36 8.61 11.38 5.68
CA ARG A 36 9.58 11.97 4.74
C ARG A 36 8.93 12.82 3.64
N GLY A 37 7.59 12.85 3.54
CA GLY A 37 6.88 13.56 2.48
C GLY A 37 7.01 12.91 1.09
N GLU A 38 7.36 11.62 1.05
CA GLU A 38 7.54 10.86 -0.20
C GLU A 38 6.23 10.33 -0.78
N ALA A 39 5.14 10.32 0.01
CA ALA A 39 3.79 9.97 -0.43
C ALA A 39 2.92 11.22 -0.52
N ALA A 40 2.20 11.35 -1.64
CA ALA A 40 1.27 12.46 -1.84
C ALA A 40 0.06 12.04 -2.68
N LYS A 41 -1.03 12.81 -2.58
CA LYS A 41 -2.17 12.68 -3.50
C LYS A 41 -1.77 13.25 -4.87
N PRO A 42 -2.08 12.55 -5.97
CA PRO A 42 -1.82 13.07 -7.30
C PRO A 42 -2.69 14.29 -7.59
N GLN A 43 -2.08 15.35 -8.10
CA GLN A 43 -2.76 16.56 -8.57
C GLN A 43 -2.75 16.54 -10.10
N GLN A 44 -3.92 16.65 -10.73
CA GLN A 44 -4.06 16.53 -12.19
C GLN A 44 -3.40 15.27 -12.77
N GLY A 45 -3.52 14.16 -12.03
CA GLY A 45 -2.95 12.88 -12.42
C GLY A 45 -1.42 12.81 -12.32
N LYS A 46 -0.73 13.79 -11.72
CA LYS A 46 0.72 13.79 -11.49
C LYS A 46 1.05 13.90 -10.01
N LEU A 47 2.15 13.29 -9.59
CA LEU A 47 2.66 13.48 -8.23
C LEU A 47 3.45 14.79 -8.12
N PRO A 48 3.42 15.46 -6.96
CA PRO A 48 4.28 16.60 -6.71
C PRO A 48 5.77 16.19 -6.78
N PRO A 49 6.67 17.15 -7.06
CA PRO A 49 8.10 16.87 -7.08
C PRO A 49 8.56 16.35 -5.71
N GLY A 50 9.38 15.31 -5.71
CA GLY A 50 9.85 14.64 -4.49
C GLY A 50 8.94 13.50 -4.00
N ALA A 51 7.68 13.42 -4.46
CA ALA A 51 6.83 12.28 -4.14
C ALA A 51 7.12 11.09 -5.07
N THR A 52 7.50 9.97 -4.46
CA THR A 52 7.79 8.69 -5.13
C THR A 52 6.60 7.72 -5.02
N HIS A 53 5.69 7.97 -4.09
CA HIS A 53 4.50 7.18 -3.83
C HIS A 53 3.23 8.02 -3.98
N GLU A 54 2.19 7.41 -4.55
CA GLU A 54 0.85 7.99 -4.62
C GLU A 54 -0.05 7.43 -3.53
N ILE A 55 -0.77 8.30 -2.84
CA ILE A 55 -1.83 7.91 -1.90
C ILE A 55 -3.06 7.53 -2.73
N VAL A 56 -3.42 6.24 -2.73
CA VAL A 56 -4.56 5.71 -3.49
C VAL A 56 -5.84 5.59 -2.65
N GLU A 57 -5.70 5.42 -1.34
CA GLU A 57 -6.82 5.34 -0.40
C GLU A 57 -6.39 6.00 0.92
N GLU A 58 -7.25 6.85 1.45
CA GLU A 58 -7.08 7.49 2.75
C GLU A 58 -8.37 7.32 3.52
N LYS A 59 -8.28 6.76 4.73
CA LYS A 59 -9.40 6.55 5.64
C LYS A 59 -9.07 7.18 6.98
N GLU A 60 -10.08 7.78 7.60
CA GLU A 60 -9.91 8.42 8.89
C GLU A 60 -9.55 7.37 9.96
N GLY A 61 -8.42 7.60 10.65
CA GLY A 61 -7.93 6.68 11.69
C GLY A 61 -7.15 5.45 11.19
N GLU A 62 -6.98 5.28 9.88
CA GLU A 62 -6.18 4.18 9.30
C GLU A 62 -4.97 4.72 8.53
N GLN A 63 -3.93 3.90 8.38
CA GLN A 63 -2.80 4.25 7.53
C GLN A 63 -3.24 4.30 6.06
N PRO A 64 -2.84 5.33 5.30
CA PRO A 64 -3.21 5.45 3.90
C PRO A 64 -2.56 4.34 3.09
N LYS A 65 -3.28 3.81 2.10
CA LYS A 65 -2.69 2.93 1.12
C LYS A 65 -1.88 3.75 0.13
N ILE A 66 -0.62 3.40 0.00
CA ILE A 66 0.30 4.02 -0.93
C ILE A 66 0.71 3.04 -2.03
N ARG A 67 0.91 3.57 -3.24
CA ARG A 67 1.44 2.80 -4.36
C ARG A 67 2.68 3.51 -4.90
N ARG A 68 3.76 2.76 -5.10
CA ARG A 68 4.97 3.33 -5.72
C ARG A 68 4.67 3.70 -7.17
N ARG A 69 4.83 4.97 -7.51
CA ARG A 69 4.70 5.43 -8.89
C ARG A 69 6.05 5.39 -9.56
N ARG A 70 6.23 4.46 -10.49
CA ARG A 70 7.42 4.41 -11.33
C ARG A 70 7.19 5.35 -12.50
N PHE A 71 7.97 6.43 -12.59
CA PHE A 71 8.05 7.20 -13.83
C PHE A 71 8.77 6.31 -14.85
N SER A 72 8.05 5.81 -15.86
CA SER A 72 8.69 5.20 -17.02
C SER A 72 9.52 6.29 -17.69
N THR A 73 10.84 6.12 -17.76
CA THR A 73 11.75 6.98 -18.53
C THR A 73 11.57 6.82 -20.05
N THR A 74 10.48 6.22 -20.52
CA THR A 74 10.15 6.15 -21.96
C THR A 74 9.54 7.50 -22.37
N GLY A 75 10.42 8.48 -22.48
CA GLY A 75 10.18 9.73 -23.20
C GLY A 75 11.16 9.79 -24.36
N GLU A 76 10.85 9.04 -25.42
CA GLU A 76 11.18 9.36 -26.82
C GLU A 76 10.10 8.75 -27.72
#